data_AF-A0A6I3N3E0-F1
#
_entry.id   AF-A0A6I3N3E0-F1
#
_cell.length_a   1.000
_cell.length_b   1.000
_cell.length_c   1.000
_cell.angle_alpha   90.00
_cell.angle_beta   90.00
_cell.angle_gamma   90.00
#
_symmetry.space_group_name_H-M   'P 1'
#
loop_
_entity.id
_entity.type
_entity.pdbx_description
1 polymer ?
#
loop_
_entity_poly.entity_id
_entity_poly.type
_entity_poly.pdbx_seq_one_letter_code
_entity_poly.pdbx_strand_id
1 'polypeptide(L)'
;GEATVRTATSTAEAARQIATEKLVGVAAIAPEVAGTIYGLEAVARNIADHENNQTRFVLVGKDFIPQATGHDRTALVVFQRANEPGSLISILQEFAARRIDLSHLSSRPTKNSGLGDYCFIMYADGHIDSELMADALRELRAKQGGVKFFGSYPAAGEAAHSAREHADTRWKEADDWVTHLRSHIAR
;
A
#
# COMPACT_ATOMS: atom_id res chain seq x y z
N GLY A 1 29.10 -9.73 32.50
CA GLY A 1 28.71 -11.12 32.21
C GLY A 1 28.16 -11.16 30.81
N GLU A 2 28.37 -12.25 30.07
CA GLU A 2 27.76 -12.44 28.75
C GLU A 2 26.24 -12.68 28.92
N ALA A 3 25.44 -11.94 28.15
CA ALA A 3 24.01 -12.17 28.06
C ALA A 3 23.73 -13.28 27.02
N THR A 4 22.71 -14.11 27.26
CA THR A 4 22.26 -15.13 26.30
C THR A 4 20.90 -14.73 25.71
N VAL A 5 20.76 -14.86 24.39
CA VAL A 5 19.52 -14.50 23.68
C VAL A 5 18.48 -15.60 23.86
N ARG A 6 17.27 -15.22 24.23
CA ARG A 6 16.10 -16.11 24.32
C ARG A 6 14.98 -15.59 23.44
N THR A 7 14.28 -16.48 22.76
CA THR A 7 13.15 -16.15 21.90
C THR A 7 11.85 -16.05 22.70
N ALA A 8 10.96 -15.17 22.25
CA ALA A 8 9.60 -15.04 22.77
C ALA A 8 8.62 -14.92 21.60
N THR A 9 7.33 -15.14 21.85
CA THR A 9 6.31 -15.12 20.79
C THR A 9 6.02 -13.71 20.25
N SER A 10 6.30 -12.67 21.04
CA SER A 10 6.31 -11.26 20.62
C SER A 10 7.19 -10.43 21.56
N THR A 11 7.54 -9.21 21.14
CA THR A 11 8.30 -8.28 21.97
C THR A 11 7.53 -7.86 23.24
N ALA A 12 6.22 -7.65 23.12
CA ALA A 12 5.36 -7.36 24.27
C ALA A 12 5.22 -8.56 25.22
N GLU A 13 5.17 -9.79 24.68
CA GLU A 13 5.13 -11.00 25.49
C GLU A 13 6.40 -11.18 26.32
N ALA A 14 7.58 -10.88 25.76
CA ALA A 14 8.84 -10.92 26.51
C ALA A 14 8.80 -10.00 27.75
N ALA A 15 8.27 -8.78 27.59
CA ALA A 15 8.07 -7.86 28.71
C ALA A 15 7.04 -8.41 29.71
N ARG A 16 5.90 -8.93 29.23
CA ARG A 16 4.87 -9.52 30.09
C ARG A 16 5.43 -10.65 30.96
N GLN A 17 6.18 -11.58 30.38
CA GLN A 17 6.75 -12.74 31.07
C GLN A 17 7.67 -12.32 32.22
N ILE A 18 8.58 -11.37 31.97
CA ILE A 18 9.48 -10.84 33.01
C ILE A 18 8.66 -10.30 34.19
N ALA A 19 7.62 -9.52 33.91
CA ALA A 19 6.77 -8.93 34.94
C ALA A 19 5.93 -9.97 35.71
N THR A 20 5.26 -10.89 35.00
CA THR A 20 4.32 -11.84 35.62
C THR A 20 5.03 -12.96 36.38
N GLU A 21 6.15 -13.45 35.85
CA GLU A 21 6.93 -14.54 36.46
C GLU A 21 8.02 -14.01 37.41
N LYS A 22 8.19 -12.69 37.50
CA LYS A 22 9.19 -12.02 38.33
C LYS A 22 10.61 -12.52 38.06
N LEU A 23 10.95 -12.67 36.78
CA LEU A 23 12.25 -13.16 36.35
C LEU A 23 13.34 -12.16 36.74
N VAL A 24 14.43 -12.67 37.32
CA VAL A 24 15.58 -11.87 37.77
C VAL A 24 16.77 -12.12 36.84
N GLY A 25 17.53 -11.07 36.52
CA GLY A 25 18.69 -11.17 35.62
C GLY A 25 18.30 -11.32 34.15
N VAL A 26 17.06 -11.02 33.80
CA VAL A 26 16.51 -11.09 32.44
C VAL A 26 16.01 -9.70 32.05
N ALA A 27 16.24 -9.31 30.79
CA ALA A 27 15.72 -8.09 30.18
C ALA A 27 14.99 -8.43 28.88
N ALA A 28 14.02 -7.58 28.49
CA ALA A 28 13.29 -7.71 27.24
C ALA A 28 13.61 -6.55 26.30
N ILE A 29 13.70 -6.85 25.00
CA ILE A 29 13.71 -5.85 23.94
C ILE A 29 12.27 -5.64 23.49
N ALA A 30 11.68 -4.50 23.85
CA ALA A 30 10.27 -4.21 23.61
C ALA A 30 10.01 -2.71 23.39
N PRO A 31 8.88 -2.34 22.76
CA PRO A 31 8.42 -0.95 22.73
C PRO A 31 8.23 -0.41 24.15
N GLU A 32 8.56 0.88 24.37
CA GLU A 32 8.50 1.52 25.70
C GLU A 32 7.11 1.44 26.37
N VAL A 33 6.05 1.45 25.55
CA VAL A 33 4.67 1.26 26.03
C VAL A 33 4.45 -0.07 26.75
N ALA A 34 5.16 -1.15 26.37
CA ALA A 34 5.06 -2.44 27.05
C ALA A 34 5.63 -2.36 28.48
N GLY A 35 6.73 -1.62 28.67
CA GLY A 35 7.28 -1.37 30.00
C GLY A 35 6.29 -0.64 30.90
N THR A 36 5.63 0.38 30.36
CA THR A 36 4.58 1.12 31.10
C THR A 36 3.40 0.23 31.49
N ILE A 37 2.89 -0.59 30.56
CA ILE A 37 1.75 -1.49 30.81
C ILE A 37 2.07 -2.53 31.89
N TYR A 38 3.29 -3.07 31.89
CA TYR A 38 3.67 -4.17 32.80
C TYR A 38 4.46 -3.71 34.03
N GLY A 39 4.62 -2.40 34.25
CA GLY A 39 5.34 -1.85 35.39
C GLY A 39 6.84 -2.16 35.39
N LEU A 40 7.46 -2.24 34.21
CA LEU A 40 8.89 -2.46 34.03
C LEU A 40 9.61 -1.15 33.71
N GLU A 41 10.85 -1.03 34.19
CA GLU A 41 11.73 0.10 33.91
C GLU A 41 12.66 -0.18 32.73
N ALA A 42 12.85 0.81 31.86
CA ALA A 42 13.78 0.71 30.74
C ALA A 42 15.24 0.88 31.21
N VAL A 43 16.03 -0.19 31.09
CA VAL A 43 17.49 -0.17 31.39
C VAL A 43 18.31 0.54 30.31
N ALA A 44 17.80 0.60 29.08
CA ALA A 44 18.39 1.30 27.95
C ALA A 44 17.28 1.69 26.96
N ARG A 45 17.47 2.78 26.22
CA ARG A 45 16.54 3.28 25.20
C ARG A 45 17.25 3.37 23.85
N ASN A 46 16.48 3.34 22.76
CA ASN A 46 16.98 3.50 21.40
C ASN A 46 18.12 2.51 21.05
N ILE A 47 17.98 1.25 21.46
CA ILE A 47 18.98 0.19 21.28
C ILE A 47 18.93 -0.48 19.89
N ALA A 48 18.21 0.11 18.93
CA ALA A 48 18.10 -0.44 17.58
C ALA A 48 19.34 -0.07 16.75
N ASP A 49 19.80 -1.00 15.91
CA ASP A 49 20.98 -0.77 15.05
C ASP A 49 20.74 0.31 13.98
N HIS A 50 19.48 0.55 13.62
CA HIS A 50 19.07 1.48 12.56
C HIS A 50 18.06 2.50 13.09
N GLU A 51 18.46 3.77 13.12
CA GLU A 51 17.63 4.88 13.59
C GLU A 51 16.36 5.10 12.74
N ASN A 52 16.40 4.74 11.46
CA ASN A 52 15.30 4.93 10.50
C ASN A 52 14.43 3.67 10.31
N ASN A 53 14.38 2.76 11.28
CA ASN A 53 13.48 1.62 11.20
C ASN A 53 12.02 2.07 11.34
N GLN A 54 11.27 2.02 10.25
CA GLN A 54 9.88 2.46 10.18
C GLN A 54 8.95 1.32 9.79
N THR A 55 7.80 1.26 10.44
CA THR A 55 6.71 0.33 10.08
C THR A 55 5.54 1.12 9.51
N ARG A 56 5.12 0.77 8.30
CA ARG A 56 3.92 1.35 7.67
C ARG A 56 2.69 0.55 8.09
N PHE A 57 1.73 1.24 8.68
CA PHE A 57 0.41 0.70 9.01
C PHE A 57 -0.65 1.22 8.05
N VAL A 58 -1.72 0.45 7.87
CA VAL A 58 -2.93 0.86 7.14
C VAL A 58 -4.14 0.61 8.04
N LEU A 59 -5.04 1.59 8.14
CA LEU A 59 -6.33 1.43 8.80
C LEU A 59 -7.33 0.93 7.77
N VAL A 60 -7.95 -0.22 8.05
CA VAL A 60 -8.89 -0.86 7.11
C VAL A 60 -10.31 -0.76 7.65
N GLY A 61 -11.19 -0.15 6.86
CA GLY A 61 -12.64 -0.09 7.09
C GLY A 61 -13.41 -0.73 5.93
N LYS A 62 -14.72 -0.91 6.10
CA LYS A 62 -15.61 -1.34 5.02
C LYS A 62 -16.34 -0.13 4.43
N ASP A 63 -16.55 -0.18 3.12
CA ASP A 63 -17.47 0.70 2.37
C ASP A 63 -17.27 2.20 2.64
N PHE A 64 -16.02 2.64 2.79
CA PHE A 64 -15.65 4.02 3.02
C PHE A 64 -14.44 4.41 2.17
N ILE A 65 -14.55 5.55 1.48
CA ILE A 65 -13.47 6.19 0.73
C ILE A 65 -13.48 7.67 1.14
N PRO A 66 -12.41 8.20 1.76
CA PRO A 66 -12.32 9.62 2.10
C PRO A 66 -12.30 10.52 0.85
N GLN A 67 -12.46 11.82 1.05
CA GLN A 67 -12.27 12.79 -0.04
C GLN A 67 -10.80 12.84 -0.47
N ALA A 68 -10.58 13.12 -1.75
CA ALA A 68 -9.25 13.31 -2.31
C ALA A 68 -8.54 14.49 -1.63
N THR A 69 -7.25 14.32 -1.36
CA THR A 69 -6.38 15.33 -0.76
C THR A 69 -5.36 15.89 -1.77
N GLY A 70 -5.27 15.30 -2.96
CA GLY A 70 -4.22 15.59 -3.95
C GLY A 70 -2.91 14.85 -3.68
N HIS A 71 -2.71 14.39 -2.45
CA HIS A 71 -1.62 13.49 -2.06
C HIS A 71 -2.19 12.15 -1.58
N ASP A 72 -2.83 11.44 -2.49
CA ASP A 72 -3.52 10.19 -2.19
C ASP A 72 -2.80 8.97 -2.75
N ARG A 73 -3.20 7.81 -2.24
CA ARG A 73 -2.77 6.49 -2.65
C ARG A 73 -3.97 5.58 -2.81
N THR A 74 -3.96 4.79 -3.87
CA THR A 74 -4.95 3.76 -4.16
C THR A 74 -4.33 2.39 -4.00
N ALA A 75 -4.93 1.55 -3.15
CA ALA A 75 -4.52 0.17 -2.95
C ALA A 75 -5.44 -0.79 -3.72
N LEU A 76 -4.84 -1.74 -4.43
CA LEU A 76 -5.58 -2.73 -5.20
C LEU A 76 -4.85 -4.06 -5.32
N VAL A 77 -5.60 -5.09 -5.69
CA VAL A 77 -5.08 -6.38 -6.15
C VAL A 77 -5.57 -6.66 -7.55
N VAL A 78 -4.65 -6.96 -8.45
CA VAL A 78 -4.96 -7.37 -9.82
C VAL A 78 -4.66 -8.86 -9.98
N PHE A 79 -5.65 -9.62 -10.43
CA PHE A 79 -5.54 -11.03 -10.77
C PHE A 79 -5.34 -11.14 -12.27
N GLN A 80 -4.26 -11.78 -12.70
CA GLN A 80 -4.00 -12.00 -14.11
C GLN A 80 -5.11 -12.84 -14.72
N ARG A 81 -5.44 -12.55 -15.99
CA ARG A 81 -6.35 -13.41 -16.75
C ARG A 81 -5.72 -14.75 -17.11
N ALA A 82 -4.43 -14.73 -17.45
CA ALA A 82 -3.60 -15.88 -17.70
C ALA A 82 -2.16 -15.58 -17.25
N ASN A 83 -1.46 -16.59 -16.72
CA ASN A 83 -0.04 -16.49 -16.42
C ASN A 83 0.79 -16.81 -17.67
N GLU A 84 1.01 -15.79 -18.49
CA GLU A 84 1.78 -15.87 -19.74
C GLU A 84 2.80 -14.73 -19.84
N PRO A 85 3.87 -14.89 -20.65
CA PRO A 85 4.82 -13.82 -20.90
C PRO A 85 4.11 -12.52 -21.33
N GLY A 86 4.45 -11.41 -20.68
CA GLY A 86 3.83 -10.10 -20.95
C GLY A 86 2.59 -9.79 -20.10
N SER A 87 2.04 -10.75 -19.36
CA SER A 87 0.85 -10.53 -18.54
C SER A 87 1.04 -9.43 -17.48
N LEU A 88 2.18 -9.39 -16.78
CA LEU A 88 2.50 -8.26 -15.87
C LEU A 88 2.66 -6.94 -16.62
N ILE A 89 3.32 -6.94 -17.79
CA ILE A 89 3.49 -5.72 -18.60
C ILE A 89 2.13 -5.14 -18.98
N SER A 90 1.16 -5.98 -19.36
CA SER A 90 -0.20 -5.52 -19.67
C SER A 90 -0.87 -4.77 -18.50
N ILE A 91 -0.57 -5.16 -17.26
CA ILE A 91 -1.08 -4.49 -16.05
C ILE A 91 -0.34 -3.16 -15.85
N LEU A 92 0.99 -3.17 -15.94
CA LEU A 92 1.82 -1.98 -15.70
C LEU A 92 1.60 -0.90 -16.74
N GLN A 93 1.29 -1.27 -17.99
CA GLN A 93 0.99 -0.34 -19.07
C GLN A 93 -0.25 0.52 -18.77
N GLU A 94 -1.25 0.01 -18.05
CA GLU A 94 -2.43 0.79 -17.69
C GLU A 94 -2.13 1.97 -16.75
N PHE A 95 -1.13 1.81 -15.89
CA PHE A 95 -0.65 2.90 -15.03
C PHE A 95 0.32 3.82 -15.77
N ALA A 96 1.27 3.24 -16.49
CA ALA A 96 2.30 3.99 -17.22
C ALA A 96 1.71 4.91 -18.29
N ALA A 97 0.72 4.44 -19.06
CA ALA A 97 0.04 5.23 -20.09
C ALA A 97 -0.62 6.50 -19.54
N ARG A 98 -0.99 6.49 -18.25
CA ARG A 98 -1.65 7.58 -17.54
C ARG A 98 -0.73 8.33 -16.59
N ARG A 99 0.58 8.04 -16.63
CA ARG A 99 1.61 8.60 -15.74
C ARG A 99 1.28 8.43 -14.25
N ILE A 100 0.67 7.29 -13.90
CA ILE A 100 0.39 6.92 -12.52
C ILE A 100 1.60 6.17 -11.97
N ASP A 101 2.19 6.68 -10.90
CA ASP A 101 3.33 6.02 -10.25
C ASP A 101 2.88 4.85 -9.36
N LEU A 102 3.76 3.86 -9.22
CA LEU A 102 3.53 2.68 -8.39
C LEU A 102 4.57 2.64 -7.25
N SER A 103 4.12 3.01 -6.05
CA SER A 103 4.95 3.01 -4.85
C SER A 103 5.19 1.62 -4.25
N HIS A 104 4.39 0.63 -4.64
CA HIS A 104 4.54 -0.76 -4.22
C HIS A 104 3.99 -1.70 -5.28
N LEU A 105 4.73 -2.77 -5.56
CA LEU A 105 4.34 -3.87 -6.43
C LEU A 105 4.89 -5.17 -5.88
N SER A 106 4.01 -6.10 -5.53
CA SER A 106 4.42 -7.44 -5.09
C SER A 106 3.51 -8.52 -5.65
N SER A 107 4.10 -9.59 -6.16
CA SER A 107 3.37 -10.78 -6.62
C SER A 107 3.08 -11.72 -5.45
N ARG A 108 1.94 -12.41 -5.52
CA ARG A 108 1.55 -13.48 -4.59
C ARG A 108 0.91 -14.61 -5.37
N PRO A 109 1.24 -15.89 -5.08
CA PRO A 109 0.54 -17.01 -5.69
C PRO A 109 -0.91 -17.06 -5.21
N THR A 110 -1.84 -17.37 -6.11
CA THR A 110 -3.25 -17.55 -5.79
C THR A 110 -3.54 -19.00 -5.39
N LYS A 111 -4.49 -19.21 -4.49
CA LYS A 111 -4.83 -20.56 -3.98
C LYS A 111 -5.79 -21.34 -4.89
N ASN A 112 -6.42 -20.69 -5.86
CA ASN A 112 -7.64 -21.21 -6.50
C ASN A 112 -7.41 -22.00 -7.80
N SER A 113 -6.23 -21.92 -8.42
CA SER A 113 -6.05 -22.39 -9.80
C SER A 113 -4.81 -23.27 -10.05
N GLY A 114 -4.17 -23.78 -8.98
CA GLY A 114 -2.96 -24.60 -9.10
C GLY A 114 -1.66 -23.79 -9.18
N LEU A 115 -0.55 -24.48 -9.45
CA LEU A 115 0.79 -23.89 -9.56
C LEU A 115 0.87 -22.96 -10.78
N GLY A 116 1.14 -21.67 -10.55
CA GLY A 116 1.44 -20.71 -11.62
C GLY A 116 0.56 -19.46 -11.65
N ASP A 117 -0.60 -19.44 -10.98
CA ASP A 117 -1.45 -18.25 -11.01
C ASP A 117 -1.04 -17.23 -9.94
N TYR A 118 -0.82 -15.98 -10.35
CA TYR A 118 -0.41 -14.89 -9.47
C TYR A 118 -1.46 -13.77 -9.42
N CYS A 119 -1.49 -13.10 -8.28
CA CYS A 119 -2.07 -11.77 -8.16
C CYS A 119 -0.99 -10.76 -7.75
N PHE A 120 -1.21 -9.51 -8.12
CA PHE A 120 -0.32 -8.40 -7.81
C PHE A 120 -1.00 -7.47 -6.84
N ILE A 121 -0.38 -7.30 -5.67
CA ILE A 121 -0.76 -6.27 -4.71
C ILE A 121 0.00 -5.01 -5.11
N MET A 122 -0.74 -3.93 -5.33
CA MET A 122 -0.21 -2.69 -5.89
C MET A 122 -0.68 -1.49 -5.07
N TYR A 123 0.23 -0.53 -4.86
CA TYR A 123 -0.10 0.79 -4.34
C TYR A 123 0.22 1.84 -5.40
N ALA A 124 -0.85 2.32 -6.03
CA ALA A 124 -0.78 3.34 -7.06
C ALA A 124 -0.99 4.71 -6.45
N ASP A 125 -0.25 5.68 -6.95
CA ASP A 125 -0.32 7.04 -6.50
C ASP A 125 -1.49 7.77 -7.19
N GLY A 126 -2.40 8.36 -6.40
CA GLY A 126 -3.64 8.97 -6.89
C GLY A 126 -4.90 8.46 -6.20
N HIS A 127 -6.00 9.17 -6.42
CA HIS A 127 -7.31 8.91 -5.83
C HIS A 127 -8.30 8.38 -6.88
N ILE A 128 -9.28 7.57 -6.50
CA ILE A 128 -10.36 7.08 -7.39
C ILE A 128 -11.17 8.20 -8.04
N ASP A 129 -11.14 9.39 -7.45
CA ASP A 129 -11.81 10.60 -7.96
C ASP A 129 -11.06 11.26 -9.12
N SER A 130 -9.79 10.92 -9.35
CA SER A 130 -9.06 11.31 -10.56
C SER A 130 -9.57 10.51 -11.76
N GLU A 131 -9.83 11.20 -12.87
CA GLU A 131 -10.27 10.56 -14.11
C GLU A 131 -9.24 9.56 -14.63
N LEU A 132 -7.94 9.89 -14.52
CA LEU A 132 -6.85 9.01 -14.92
C LEU A 132 -6.83 7.72 -14.09
N MET A 133 -7.00 7.81 -12.77
CA MET A 133 -7.06 6.63 -11.90
C MET A 133 -8.30 5.80 -12.19
N ALA A 134 -9.46 6.45 -12.31
CA ALA A 134 -10.71 5.78 -12.64
C ALA A 134 -10.60 5.04 -13.99
N ASP A 135 -9.97 5.65 -14.98
CA ASP A 135 -9.76 5.06 -16.29
C ASP A 135 -8.80 3.86 -16.27
N ALA A 136 -7.69 3.95 -15.52
CA ALA A 136 -6.81 2.80 -15.28
C ALA A 136 -7.56 1.62 -14.67
N LEU A 137 -8.41 1.87 -13.67
CA LEU A 137 -9.18 0.81 -13.00
C LEU A 137 -10.24 0.20 -13.91
N ARG A 138 -10.89 1.00 -14.78
CA ARG A 138 -11.82 0.49 -15.79
C ARG A 138 -11.12 -0.47 -16.76
N GLU A 139 -9.97 -0.07 -17.30
CA GLU A 139 -9.20 -0.91 -18.22
C GLU A 139 -8.70 -2.19 -17.56
N LEU A 140 -8.16 -2.10 -16.34
CA LEU A 140 -7.75 -3.28 -15.57
C LEU A 140 -8.92 -4.22 -15.34
N ARG A 141 -10.10 -3.69 -14.99
CA ARG A 141 -11.31 -4.48 -14.73
C ARG A 141 -11.82 -5.16 -16.01
N ALA A 142 -11.64 -4.54 -17.17
CA ALA A 142 -12.04 -5.08 -18.47
C ALA A 142 -11.07 -6.15 -19.01
N LYS A 143 -9.76 -5.96 -18.82
CA LYS A 143 -8.71 -6.81 -19.42
C LYS A 143 -8.29 -7.99 -18.55
N GLN A 144 -8.29 -7.82 -17.23
CA GLN A 144 -7.67 -8.76 -16.29
C GLN A 144 -8.69 -9.73 -15.68
N GLY A 145 -8.21 -10.85 -15.11
CA GLY A 145 -9.05 -11.90 -14.53
C GLY A 145 -9.84 -11.43 -13.30
N GLY A 146 -9.37 -10.37 -12.63
CA GLY A 146 -10.10 -9.73 -11.55
C GLY A 146 -9.35 -8.54 -10.99
N VAL A 147 -10.10 -7.62 -10.38
CA VAL A 147 -9.53 -6.47 -9.66
C VAL A 147 -10.26 -6.37 -8.33
N LYS A 148 -9.51 -6.31 -7.23
CA LYS A 148 -10.01 -5.94 -5.91
C LYS A 148 -9.51 -4.56 -5.57
N PHE A 149 -10.42 -3.62 -5.43
CA PHE A 149 -10.13 -2.29 -4.93
C PHE A 149 -10.17 -2.30 -3.40
N PHE A 150 -9.11 -1.82 -2.74
CA PHE A 150 -9.02 -1.74 -1.29
C PHE A 150 -9.19 -0.33 -0.73
N GLY A 151 -9.33 0.68 -1.60
CA GLY A 151 -9.55 2.06 -1.19
C GLY A 151 -8.55 3.03 -1.79
N SER A 152 -8.97 4.28 -1.87
CA SER A 152 -8.10 5.44 -2.03
C SER A 152 -8.05 6.18 -0.70
N TYR A 153 -6.87 6.62 -0.27
CA TYR A 153 -6.66 7.23 1.04
C TYR A 153 -5.49 8.22 1.02
N PRO A 154 -5.43 9.18 1.96
CA PRO A 154 -4.31 10.11 2.05
C PRO A 154 -2.99 9.39 2.26
N ALA A 155 -1.98 9.70 1.46
CA ALA A 155 -0.65 9.13 1.59
C ALA A 155 0.09 9.78 2.78
N ALA A 156 0.77 8.95 3.57
CA ALA A 156 1.66 9.43 4.63
C ALA A 156 2.96 10.02 4.04
N GLY A 157 3.44 11.12 4.61
CA GLY A 157 4.66 11.82 4.19
C GLY A 157 4.41 13.11 3.40
N GLU A 158 5.49 13.76 2.96
CA GLU A 158 5.44 14.99 2.16
C GLU A 158 5.14 14.70 0.68
N ALA A 159 4.42 15.61 0.02
CA ALA A 159 3.89 15.40 -1.32
C ALA A 159 4.90 15.70 -2.44
N ALA A 160 5.00 14.80 -3.42
CA ALA A 160 5.54 15.10 -4.75
C ALA A 160 4.38 15.58 -5.68
N HIS A 161 3.92 16.81 -5.48
CA HIS A 161 2.68 17.34 -6.09
C HIS A 161 2.76 17.60 -7.61
N SER A 162 3.93 17.95 -8.15
CA SER A 162 4.02 18.66 -9.44
C SER A 162 3.72 17.84 -10.70
N ALA A 163 3.98 16.53 -10.71
CA ALA A 163 3.79 15.73 -11.91
C ALA A 163 2.31 15.39 -12.19
N ARG A 164 1.49 15.32 -11.13
CA ARG A 164 0.10 14.84 -11.18
C ARG A 164 -0.89 15.92 -11.61
N GLU A 165 -0.82 17.11 -11.02
CA GLU A 165 -1.71 18.23 -11.36
C GLU A 165 -1.66 18.55 -12.87
N HIS A 166 -0.48 18.46 -13.46
CA HIS A 166 -0.29 18.67 -14.89
C HIS A 166 -0.88 17.54 -15.75
N ALA A 167 -0.97 16.31 -15.25
CA ALA A 167 -1.53 15.19 -16.01
C ALA A 167 -3.06 15.25 -16.07
N ASP A 168 -3.73 15.49 -14.94
CA ASP A 168 -5.19 15.63 -14.89
C ASP A 168 -5.66 16.85 -15.72
N THR A 169 -4.93 17.96 -15.66
CA THR A 169 -5.26 19.16 -16.47
C THR A 169 -5.19 18.88 -17.97
N ARG A 170 -4.09 18.28 -18.44
CA ARG A 170 -3.94 17.92 -19.87
C ARG A 170 -4.98 16.90 -20.33
N TRP A 171 -5.37 15.98 -19.45
CA TRP A 171 -6.43 15.02 -19.76
C TRP A 171 -7.77 15.72 -19.97
N LYS A 172 -8.12 16.66 -19.09
CA LYS A 172 -9.33 17.47 -19.24
C LYS A 172 -9.34 18.29 -20.52
N GLU A 173 -8.22 18.95 -20.87
CA GLU A 173 -8.08 19.66 -22.15
C GLU A 173 -8.29 18.74 -23.36
N ALA A 174 -7.77 17.50 -23.29
CA ALA A 174 -7.97 16.52 -24.33
C ALA A 174 -9.44 16.05 -24.43
N ASP A 175 -10.12 15.87 -23.29
CA ASP A 175 -11.53 15.49 -23.27
C ASP A 175 -12.44 16.61 -23.79
N ASP A 176 -12.17 17.86 -23.40
CA ASP A 176 -12.86 19.05 -23.92
C ASP A 176 -12.68 19.16 -25.45
N TRP A 177 -11.47 18.90 -25.95
CA TRP A 177 -11.19 18.86 -27.38
C TRP A 177 -11.95 17.75 -28.12
N VAL A 178 -11.98 16.53 -27.57
CA VAL A 178 -12.74 15.42 -28.17
C VAL A 178 -14.24 15.71 -28.15
N THR A 179 -14.75 16.27 -27.06
CA THR A 179 -16.14 16.71 -26.93
C THR A 179 -16.48 17.76 -27.97
N HIS A 180 -15.60 18.75 -28.17
CA HIS A 180 -15.73 19.74 -29.21
C HIS A 180 -15.76 19.11 -30.62
N LEU A 181 -14.87 18.17 -30.93
CA LEU A 181 -14.89 17.45 -32.21
C LEU A 181 -16.21 16.69 -32.42
N ARG A 182 -16.72 15.99 -31.40
CA ARG A 182 -17.99 15.25 -31.47
C ARG A 182 -19.19 16.16 -31.72
N SER A 183 -19.14 17.43 -31.32
CA SER A 183 -20.21 18.39 -31.59
C SER A 183 -20.41 18.68 -33.08
N HIS A 184 -19.42 18.38 -33.94
CA HIS A 184 -19.49 18.55 -35.39
C HIS A 184 -20.11 17.34 -36.12
N ILE A 185 -20.43 16.26 -35.42
CA ILE A 185 -21.08 15.10 -36.04
C ILE A 185 -22.50 15.51 -36.43
N ALA A 186 -22.75 15.65 -37.73
CA ALA A 186 -24.08 15.85 -38.26
C ALA A 186 -24.98 14.69 -37.84
N ARG A 187 -26.11 15.01 -37.20
CA ARG A 187 -27.13 14.05 -36.80
C ARG A 187 -28.12 13.79 -37.93
#